data_AF-A0A2K8YW48-F1
#
_entry.id   AF-A0A2K8YW48-F1
#
_cell.length_a   1.000
_cell.length_b   1.000
_cell.length_c   1.000
_cell.angle_alpha   90.00
_cell.angle_beta   90.00
_cell.angle_gamma   90.00
#
_symmetry.space_group_name_H-M   'P 1'
#
loop_
_entity.id
_entity.type
_entity.pdbx_description
1 polymer ?
#
loop_
_entity_poly.entity_id
_entity_poly.type
_entity_poly.pdbx_seq_one_letter_code
_entity_poly.pdbx_strand_id
1 'polypeptide(L)'
;MDQEGDLVSEAWVDYSAHSKGQFLDDLEKRLKVFMLRCVKVCRTLPKDYDAQHFGHQLIRSSSSAAANFRAVRRGRSQKEYFAKLSIVLEELDESLFWLETFVFTEIIPEHRLQELMDEGYQILKILAKSRKTASD
;
A
#
# COMPACT_ATOMS: atom_id res chain seq x y z
N MET A 1 -30.87 17.94 12.05
CA MET A 1 -30.84 16.74 11.19
C MET A 1 -29.81 17.10 10.15
N ASP A 2 -28.56 16.94 10.57
CA ASP A 2 -27.44 17.59 9.92
C ASP A 2 -27.02 16.68 8.76
N GLN A 3 -27.05 17.25 7.57
CA GLN A 3 -26.58 16.60 6.37
C GLN A 3 -25.06 16.44 6.49
N GLU A 4 -24.62 15.19 6.70
CA GLU A 4 -23.25 14.75 6.44
C GLU A 4 -22.98 14.93 4.95
N GLY A 5 -22.46 16.11 4.61
CA GLY A 5 -21.93 16.43 3.30
C GLY A 5 -20.64 15.65 3.07
N ASP A 6 -20.74 14.67 2.17
CA ASP A 6 -19.77 14.30 1.15
C ASP A 6 -18.30 14.73 1.42
N LEU A 7 -17.55 13.85 2.09
CA LEU A 7 -16.11 13.97 2.30
C LEU A 7 -15.38 12.70 1.88
N VAL A 8 -15.61 12.17 0.67
CA VAL A 8 -14.60 11.35 -0.03
C VAL A 8 -14.74 11.49 -1.55
N SER A 9 -14.50 12.70 -2.07
CA SER A 9 -14.17 12.87 -3.49
C SER A 9 -12.68 12.60 -3.69
N GLU A 10 -12.29 11.34 -3.92
CA GLU A 10 -10.90 11.02 -4.28
C GLU A 10 -10.80 10.28 -5.62
N ALA A 11 -9.85 10.76 -6.43
CA ALA A 11 -9.71 10.50 -7.84
C ALA A 11 -9.32 9.04 -8.13
N TRP A 12 -10.27 8.24 -8.58
CA TRP A 12 -9.99 6.96 -9.19
C TRP A 12 -9.10 7.16 -10.42
N VAL A 13 -7.86 6.66 -10.36
CA VAL A 13 -7.00 6.61 -11.55
C VAL A 13 -7.61 5.62 -12.53
N ASP A 14 -8.11 6.12 -13.66
CA ASP A 14 -8.66 5.29 -14.72
C ASP A 14 -7.54 4.68 -15.58
N TYR A 15 -7.33 3.38 -15.42
CA TYR A 15 -6.36 2.62 -16.21
C TYR A 15 -6.93 2.08 -17.53
N SER A 16 -8.19 2.38 -17.90
CA SER A 16 -8.83 1.84 -19.10
C SER A 16 -8.07 2.14 -20.40
N ALA A 17 -7.46 3.32 -20.49
CA ALA A 17 -6.66 3.76 -21.63
C ALA A 17 -5.16 3.43 -21.51
N HIS A 18 -4.71 2.84 -20.39
CA HIS A 18 -3.30 2.58 -20.13
C HIS A 18 -2.85 1.25 -20.75
N SER A 19 -1.69 1.25 -21.39
CA SER A 19 -1.00 -0.01 -21.70
C SER A 19 -0.58 -0.72 -20.42
N LYS A 20 -0.36 -2.04 -20.50
CA LYS A 20 0.18 -2.82 -19.37
C LYS A 20 1.48 -2.23 -18.82
N GLY A 21 2.36 -1.70 -19.67
CA GLY A 21 3.61 -1.05 -19.26
C GLY A 21 3.36 0.19 -18.41
N GLN A 22 2.49 1.10 -18.89
CA GLN A 22 2.16 2.34 -18.16
C GLN A 22 1.46 2.07 -16.83
N PHE A 23 0.56 1.08 -16.78
CA PHE A 23 -0.04 0.60 -15.53
C PHE A 23 1.04 0.15 -14.54
N LEU A 24 1.97 -0.71 -14.97
CA LEU A 24 3.03 -1.21 -14.09
C LEU A 24 4.00 -0.10 -13.65
N ASP A 25 4.31 0.85 -14.52
CA ASP A 25 5.18 1.98 -14.18
C ASP A 25 4.55 2.89 -13.11
N ASP A 26 3.25 3.18 -13.23
CA ASP A 26 2.54 3.97 -12.24
C ASP A 26 2.47 3.28 -10.88
N LEU A 27 2.06 2.00 -10.85
CA LEU A 27 1.96 1.24 -9.60
C LEU A 27 3.32 1.06 -8.91
N GLU A 28 4.41 0.86 -9.68
CA GLU A 28 5.76 0.80 -9.10
C GLU A 28 6.13 2.14 -8.45
N LYS A 29 5.81 3.26 -9.11
CA LYS A 29 6.06 4.59 -8.56
C LYS A 29 5.23 4.85 -7.30
N ARG A 30 3.94 4.52 -7.30
CA ARG A 30 3.03 4.69 -6.16
C ARG A 30 3.47 3.87 -4.96
N LEU A 31 3.77 2.58 -5.14
CA LEU A 31 4.32 1.72 -4.09
C LEU A 31 5.64 2.24 -3.52
N LYS A 32 6.53 2.76 -4.38
CA LYS A 32 7.78 3.37 -3.92
C LYS A 32 7.53 4.62 -3.08
N VAL A 33 6.61 5.48 -3.50
CA VAL A 33 6.23 6.68 -2.73
C VAL A 33 5.58 6.30 -1.40
N PHE A 34 4.67 5.32 -1.39
CA PHE A 34 4.05 4.76 -0.19
C PHE A 34 5.11 4.27 0.80
N MET A 35 6.04 3.41 0.37
CA MET A 35 7.14 2.91 1.19
C MET A 35 8.02 4.03 1.75
N LEU A 36 8.34 5.05 0.96
CA LEU A 36 9.12 6.20 1.44
C LEU A 36 8.36 7.03 2.48
N ARG A 37 7.03 7.13 2.37
CA ARG A 37 6.18 7.78 3.39
C ARG A 37 6.14 6.94 4.67
N CYS A 38 6.05 5.62 4.59
CA CYS A 38 6.16 4.72 5.75
C CYS A 38 7.51 4.89 6.47
N VAL A 39 8.62 4.98 5.75
CA VAL A 39 9.94 5.28 6.35
C VAL A 39 9.94 6.63 7.09
N LYS A 40 9.25 7.65 6.55
CA LYS A 40 9.12 8.94 7.23
C LYS A 40 8.29 8.84 8.51
N VAL A 41 7.21 8.05 8.50
CA VAL A 41 6.43 7.74 9.71
C VAL A 41 7.33 7.14 10.77
N CYS A 42 8.10 6.10 10.44
CA CYS A 42 8.96 5.41 11.40
C CYS A 42 10.05 6.31 12.00
N ARG A 43 10.54 7.32 11.26
CA ARG A 43 11.50 8.31 11.76
C ARG A 43 10.92 9.26 12.81
N THR A 44 9.60 9.34 12.91
CA THR A 44 8.90 10.21 13.87
C THR A 44 8.45 9.48 15.14
N LEU A 45 8.64 8.16 15.20
CA LEU A 45 8.17 7.34 16.31
C LEU A 45 8.97 7.62 17.60
N PRO A 46 8.30 7.59 18.76
CA PRO A 46 8.98 7.68 20.04
C PRO A 46 9.81 6.42 20.30
N LYS A 47 10.70 6.46 21.30
CA LYS A 47 11.66 5.38 21.59
C LYS A 47 11.05 4.22 22.37
N ASP A 48 9.77 4.28 22.70
CA ASP A 48 9.04 3.22 23.35
C ASP A 48 9.15 1.91 22.56
N TYR A 49 9.22 0.80 23.29
CA TYR A 49 9.53 -0.50 22.71
C TYR A 49 8.52 -0.91 21.63
N ASP A 50 7.24 -0.74 21.92
CA ASP A 50 6.12 -1.05 21.04
C ASP A 50 6.15 -0.19 19.77
N ALA A 51 6.32 1.12 19.91
CA ALA A 51 6.45 2.04 18.78
C ALA A 51 7.61 1.62 17.85
N GLN A 52 8.78 1.35 18.41
CA GLN A 52 9.94 0.90 17.62
C GLN A 52 9.71 -0.48 16.99
N HIS A 53 9.08 -1.41 17.71
CA HIS A 53 8.77 -2.74 17.21
C HIS A 53 7.83 -2.69 16.00
N PHE A 54 6.71 -1.97 16.12
CA PHE A 54 5.76 -1.78 15.01
C PHE A 54 6.41 -1.02 13.85
N GLY A 55 7.26 -0.04 14.14
CA GLY A 55 8.02 0.70 13.14
C GLY A 55 8.93 -0.18 12.29
N HIS A 56 9.59 -1.16 12.91
CA HIS A 56 10.41 -2.15 12.18
C HIS A 56 9.56 -3.04 11.28
N GLN A 57 8.40 -3.49 11.75
CA GLN A 57 7.50 -4.30 10.94
C GLN A 57 6.97 -3.52 9.73
N LEU A 58 6.54 -2.27 9.93
CA LEU A 58 6.08 -1.40 8.84
C LEU A 58 7.17 -1.16 7.78
N ILE A 59 8.43 -0.92 8.19
CA ILE A 59 9.53 -0.75 7.23
C ILE A 59 9.73 -2.03 6.41
N ARG A 60 9.73 -3.20 7.09
CA ARG A 60 9.94 -4.49 6.43
C ARG A 60 8.84 -4.76 5.41
N SER A 61 7.57 -4.69 5.80
CA SER A 61 6.46 -5.02 4.92
C SER A 61 6.31 -4.01 3.77
N SER A 62 6.40 -2.70 4.03
CA SER A 62 6.26 -1.70 2.97
C SER A 62 7.40 -1.73 1.95
N SER A 63 8.63 -2.02 2.39
CA SER A 63 9.77 -2.22 1.48
C SER A 63 9.68 -3.54 0.71
N SER A 64 9.17 -4.61 1.34
CA SER A 64 8.90 -5.88 0.67
C SER A 64 7.84 -5.73 -0.43
N ALA A 65 6.74 -5.02 -0.17
CA ALA A 65 5.70 -4.75 -1.17
C ALA A 65 6.28 -4.04 -2.41
N ALA A 66 7.03 -2.95 -2.21
CA ALA A 66 7.65 -2.20 -3.30
C ALA A 66 8.71 -3.03 -4.06
N ALA A 67 9.52 -3.82 -3.35
CA ALA A 67 10.56 -4.63 -3.97
C ALA A 67 9.97 -5.82 -4.77
N ASN A 68 8.99 -6.52 -4.21
CA ASN A 68 8.34 -7.65 -4.86
C ASN A 68 7.52 -7.22 -6.08
N PHE A 69 6.98 -6.00 -6.11
CA PHE A 69 6.29 -5.49 -7.29
C PHE A 69 7.23 -5.36 -8.50
N ARG A 70 8.51 -5.05 -8.29
CA ARG A 70 9.52 -5.08 -9.36
C ARG A 70 9.73 -6.50 -9.91
N ALA A 71 9.53 -7.52 -9.08
CA ALA A 71 9.61 -8.92 -9.51
C ALA A 71 8.39 -9.35 -10.32
N VAL A 72 7.20 -8.78 -10.05
CA VAL A 72 5.96 -8.99 -10.84
C VAL A 72 6.21 -8.69 -12.33
N ARG A 73 6.94 -7.60 -12.63
CA ARG A 73 7.32 -7.22 -14.01
C ARG A 73 8.18 -8.26 -14.72
N ARG A 74 8.89 -9.10 -13.98
CA ARG A 74 9.75 -10.18 -14.49
C ARG A 74 9.05 -11.54 -14.45
N GLY A 75 7.74 -11.57 -14.24
CA GLY A 75 6.94 -12.80 -14.35
C GLY A 75 7.05 -13.38 -15.76
N ARG A 76 7.39 -14.67 -15.85
CA ARG A 76 7.55 -15.37 -17.13
C ARG A 76 6.28 -16.10 -17.59
N SER A 77 5.26 -16.11 -16.74
CA SER A 77 3.95 -16.69 -17.01
C SER A 77 2.88 -15.97 -16.20
N GLN A 78 1.60 -16.17 -16.55
CA GLN A 78 0.49 -15.64 -15.76
C GLN A 78 0.46 -16.22 -14.34
N LYS A 79 0.81 -17.50 -14.17
CA LYS A 79 0.94 -18.14 -12.85
C LYS A 79 2.02 -17.48 -12.00
N GLU A 80 3.19 -17.19 -12.58
CA GLU A 80 4.24 -16.46 -11.87
C GLU A 80 3.81 -15.02 -11.54
N TYR A 81 3.14 -14.34 -12.47
CA TYR A 81 2.60 -12.99 -12.24
C TYR A 81 1.61 -12.98 -11.07
N PHE A 82 0.65 -13.90 -11.07
CA PHE A 82 -0.33 -14.08 -9.99
C PHE A 82 0.36 -14.33 -8.64
N ALA A 83 1.28 -15.30 -8.58
CA ALA A 83 1.95 -15.66 -7.34
C ALA A 83 2.77 -14.49 -6.77
N LYS A 84 3.54 -13.80 -7.61
CA LYS A 84 4.34 -12.63 -7.19
C LYS A 84 3.44 -11.47 -6.76
N LEU A 85 2.32 -11.26 -7.45
CA LEU A 85 1.37 -10.20 -7.10
C LEU A 85 0.64 -10.49 -5.78
N SER A 86 0.36 -11.76 -5.47
CA SER A 86 -0.17 -12.15 -4.15
C SER A 86 0.77 -11.78 -3.02
N ILE A 87 2.08 -11.99 -3.17
CA ILE A 87 3.09 -11.58 -2.17
C ILE A 87 3.04 -10.05 -1.97
N VAL A 88 2.95 -9.28 -3.05
CA VAL A 88 2.84 -7.81 -2.94
C VAL A 88 1.59 -7.40 -2.16
N LEU A 89 0.46 -8.06 -2.40
CA LEU A 89 -0.79 -7.79 -1.69
C LEU A 89 -0.68 -8.11 -0.20
N GLU A 90 -0.11 -9.26 0.15
CA GLU A 90 0.12 -9.67 1.55
C GLU A 90 0.99 -8.65 2.30
N GLU A 91 2.08 -8.20 1.68
CA GLU A 91 3.01 -7.23 2.30
C GLU A 91 2.42 -5.81 2.39
N LEU A 92 1.60 -5.41 1.41
CA LEU A 92 0.88 -4.13 1.44
C LEU A 92 -0.22 -4.12 2.50
N ASP A 93 -0.98 -5.21 2.60
CA ASP A 93 -2.00 -5.39 3.64
C ASP A 93 -1.36 -5.39 5.05
N GLU A 94 -0.22 -6.09 5.22
CA GLU A 94 0.54 -6.04 6.47
C GLU A 94 1.03 -4.60 6.77
N SER A 95 1.44 -3.84 5.74
CA SER A 95 1.82 -2.42 5.93
C SER A 95 0.67 -1.57 6.45
N LEU A 96 -0.54 -1.76 5.91
CA LEU A 96 -1.75 -1.06 6.34
C LEU A 96 -2.11 -1.43 7.78
N PHE A 97 -2.06 -2.72 8.12
CA PHE A 97 -2.27 -3.20 9.48
C PHE A 97 -1.37 -2.49 10.51
N TRP A 98 -0.08 -2.28 10.20
CA TRP A 98 0.81 -1.57 11.11
C TRP A 98 0.51 -0.06 11.20
N LEU A 99 0.05 0.57 10.12
CA LEU A 99 -0.42 1.96 10.17
C LEU A 99 -1.67 2.11 11.04
N GLU A 100 -2.64 1.21 10.88
CA GLU A 100 -3.84 1.14 11.73
C GLU A 100 -3.47 0.88 13.19
N THR A 101 -2.51 -0.01 13.44
CA THR A 101 -2.01 -0.31 14.79
C THR A 101 -1.46 0.95 15.47
N PHE A 102 -0.73 1.81 14.77
CA PHE A 102 -0.29 3.10 15.34
C PHE A 102 -1.44 4.01 15.74
N VAL A 103 -2.57 3.96 15.02
CA VAL A 103 -3.77 4.73 15.35
C VAL A 103 -4.47 4.11 16.56
N PHE A 104 -4.72 2.80 16.56
CA PHE A 104 -5.44 2.11 17.64
C PHE A 104 -4.68 2.12 18.97
N THR A 105 -3.35 2.21 18.93
CA THR A 105 -2.49 2.36 20.12
C THR A 105 -2.22 3.80 20.50
N GLU A 106 -2.83 4.77 19.80
CA GLU A 106 -2.70 6.21 20.03
C GLU A 106 -1.25 6.76 19.89
N ILE A 107 -0.34 5.97 19.29
CA ILE A 107 1.05 6.39 19.03
C ILE A 107 1.08 7.51 17.98
N ILE A 108 0.19 7.44 16.98
CA ILE A 108 0.03 8.48 15.96
C ILE A 108 -1.46 8.77 15.78
N PRO A 109 -1.89 10.04 15.84
CA PRO A 109 -3.27 10.39 15.59
C PRO A 109 -3.65 10.15 14.12
N GLU A 110 -4.86 9.62 13.90
CA GLU A 110 -5.35 9.15 12.60
C GLU A 110 -5.18 10.15 11.45
N HIS A 111 -5.54 11.41 11.68
CA HIS A 111 -5.45 12.47 10.66
C HIS A 111 -4.03 12.64 10.07
N ARG A 112 -2.99 12.22 10.78
CA ARG A 112 -1.61 12.26 10.26
C ARG A 112 -1.27 11.09 9.34
N LEU A 113 -2.03 10.00 9.41
CA LEU A 113 -1.85 8.80 8.60
C LEU A 113 -2.95 8.62 7.54
N GLN A 114 -4.05 9.36 7.63
CA GLN A 114 -5.22 9.21 6.77
C GLN A 114 -4.89 9.16 5.26
N GLU A 115 -4.19 10.17 4.74
CA GLU A 115 -3.77 10.20 3.33
C GLU A 115 -2.76 9.10 2.94
N LEU A 116 -2.03 8.53 3.90
CA LEU A 116 -1.11 7.43 3.64
C LEU A 116 -1.83 6.09 3.59
N MET A 117 -2.74 5.87 4.54
CA MET A 117 -3.58 4.68 4.58
C MET A 117 -4.52 4.63 3.37
N ASP A 118 -5.15 5.75 3.01
CA ASP A 118 -6.03 5.80 1.86
C ASP A 118 -5.29 5.44 0.56
N GLU A 119 -4.12 6.04 0.30
CA GLU A 119 -3.27 5.66 -0.84
C GLU A 119 -2.91 4.17 -0.82
N GLY A 120 -2.57 3.62 0.35
CA GLY A 120 -2.29 2.19 0.51
C GLY A 120 -3.51 1.32 0.15
N TYR A 121 -4.71 1.66 0.62
CA TYR A 121 -5.94 0.94 0.28
C TYR A 121 -6.31 1.08 -1.20
N GLN A 122 -6.09 2.24 -1.82
CA GLN A 122 -6.30 2.43 -3.25
C GLN A 122 -5.39 1.47 -4.04
N ILE A 123 -4.08 1.45 -3.74
CA ILE A 123 -3.13 0.53 -4.36
C ILE A 123 -3.58 -0.92 -4.15
N LEU A 124 -3.95 -1.29 -2.92
CA LEU A 124 -4.40 -2.65 -2.57
C LEU A 124 -5.60 -3.07 -3.43
N LYS A 125 -6.63 -2.23 -3.54
CA LYS A 125 -7.82 -2.47 -4.37
C LYS A 125 -7.47 -2.64 -5.85
N ILE A 126 -6.60 -1.78 -6.38
CA ILE A 126 -6.14 -1.84 -7.78
C ILE A 126 -5.40 -3.16 -8.05
N LEU A 127 -4.44 -3.52 -7.19
CA LEU A 127 -3.65 -4.74 -7.36
C LEU A 127 -4.48 -6.00 -7.14
N ALA A 128 -5.45 -6.00 -6.22
CA ALA A 128 -6.35 -7.12 -5.99
C ALA A 128 -7.22 -7.40 -7.23
N LYS A 129 -7.73 -6.35 -7.88
CA LYS A 129 -8.45 -6.46 -9.14
C LYS A 129 -7.54 -7.00 -10.26
N SER A 130 -6.31 -6.49 -10.37
CA SER A 130 -5.32 -6.98 -11.36
C SER A 130 -4.97 -8.46 -11.15
N ARG A 131 -4.83 -8.91 -9.90
CA ARG A 131 -4.58 -10.32 -9.57
C ARG A 131 -5.72 -11.22 -10.04
N LYS A 132 -6.98 -10.82 -9.81
CA LYS A 132 -8.16 -11.59 -10.21
C LYS A 132 -8.21 -11.79 -11.73
N THR A 133 -7.86 -10.77 -12.51
CA THR A 133 -7.80 -10.89 -13.98
C THR A 133 -6.66 -11.78 -14.49
N ALA A 134 -5.71 -12.17 -13.64
CA ALA A 134 -4.60 -13.05 -14.00
C ALA A 134 -4.82 -14.52 -13.58
N SER A 135 -5.88 -14.81 -12.80
CA SER A 135 -6.29 -16.18 -12.47
C SER A 135 -7.26 -16.80 -13.49
N ASP A 136 -7.87 -15.95 -14.33
CA ASP A 136 -8.74 -16.34 -15.44
C ASP A 136 -7.90 -16.62 -16.70
#